data_AF-A0AA90P752-F1
#
_entry.id   AF-A0AA90P752-F1
#
_cell.length_a   1.000
_cell.length_b   1.000
_cell.length_c   1.000
_cell.angle_alpha   90.00
_cell.angle_beta   90.00
_cell.angle_gamma   90.00
#
_symmetry.space_group_name_H-M   'P 1'
#
loop_
_entity.id
_entity.type
_entity.pdbx_description
1 polymer ?
#
loop_
_entity_poly.entity_id
_entity_poly.type
_entity_poly.pdbx_seq_one_letter_code
_entity_poly.pdbx_strand_id
1 'polypeptide(L)' 'MNNQIINKYKDLGIHIEKTKSRQEIFTNVSQNDSSLLTTAVFSQFPQNRELKEY' A
#
# COMPACT_ATOMS: atom_id res chain seq x y z
N MET A 1 -19.70 -3.18 12.81
CA MET A 1 -18.53 -2.66 12.07
C MET A 1 -17.58 -1.99 13.08
N ASN A 2 -16.69 -2.76 13.72
CA ASN A 2 -15.82 -2.28 14.81
C ASN A 2 -14.44 -1.91 14.28
N ASN A 3 -14.31 -0.75 13.63
CA ASN A 3 -12.99 -0.19 13.34
C ASN A 3 -12.68 0.88 14.40
N GLN A 4 -11.71 0.58 15.28
CA GLN A 4 -11.34 1.44 16.40
C GLN A 4 -10.86 2.84 15.94
N ILE A 5 -10.21 2.91 14.77
CA ILE A 5 -9.75 4.18 14.21
C ILE A 5 -10.94 5.03 13.77
N ILE A 6 -11.86 4.47 12.98
CA ILE A 6 -13.05 5.21 12.51
C ILE A 6 -13.86 5.73 13.71
N ASN A 7 -14.07 4.89 14.72
CA ASN A 7 -14.84 5.26 15.90
C ASN A 7 -14.15 6.35 16.73
N LYS A 8 -12.81 6.36 16.82
CA LYS A 8 -12.04 7.36 17.56
C LYS A 8 -12.24 8.78 17.01
N TYR A 9 -12.43 8.93 15.70
CA TYR A 9 -12.49 10.24 15.04
C TYR A 9 -13.92 10.69 14.67
N LYS A 10 -14.92 9.84 14.91
CA LYS A 10 -16.32 10.08 14.54
C LYS A 10 -16.89 11.37 15.16
N ASP A 11 -16.64 11.61 16.44
CA ASP A 11 -17.21 12.76 17.17
C ASP A 11 -16.43 14.07 16.94
N LEU A 12 -15.29 14.00 16.23
CA LEU A 12 -14.47 15.15 15.86
C LEU A 12 -14.88 15.74 14.50
N GLY A 13 -15.95 15.23 13.87
CA GLY A 13 -16.36 15.63 12.53
C GLY A 13 -15.41 15.17 11.42
N ILE A 14 -14.48 14.26 11.73
CA ILE A 14 -13.50 13.74 10.77
C ILE A 14 -14.08 12.47 10.12
N HIS A 15 -14.23 12.50 8.80
CA HIS A 15 -14.68 11.35 8.03
C HIS A 15 -13.50 10.48 7.60
N ILE A 16 -13.51 9.21 7.99
CA ILE A 16 -12.49 8.22 7.61
C ILE A 16 -13.13 7.20 6.69
N GLU A 17 -12.72 7.21 5.42
CA GLU A 17 -13.14 6.25 4.41
C GLU A 17 -12.12 5.13 4.26
N LYS A 18 -12.62 3.91 4.02
CA LYS A 18 -11.75 2.80 3.64
C LYS A 18 -11.43 2.92 2.16
N THR A 19 -10.16 3.02 1.83
CA THR A 19 -9.70 2.95 0.44
C THR A 19 -9.36 1.51 0.06
N LYS A 20 -9.28 1.25 -1.25
CA LYS A 20 -8.78 -0.02 -1.78
C LYS A 20 -7.40 -0.33 -1.21
N SER A 21 -7.11 -1.62 -0.97
CA SER A 21 -5.79 -2.04 -0.53
C SER A 21 -4.74 -1.78 -1.62
N ARG A 22 -3.45 -1.71 -1.25
CA ARG A 22 -2.37 -1.65 -2.26
C ARG A 22 -2.50 -2.81 -3.24
N GLN A 23 -2.66 -4.04 -2.75
CA GLN A 23 -2.80 -5.22 -3.61
C GLN A 23 -3.95 -5.07 -4.62
N GLU A 24 -5.09 -4.55 -4.18
CA GLU A 24 -6.26 -4.33 -5.03
C GLU A 24 -6.00 -3.23 -6.08
N ILE A 25 -5.29 -2.16 -5.70
CA ILE A 25 -4.86 -1.11 -6.63
C ILE A 25 -3.91 -1.70 -7.69
N PHE A 26 -2.88 -2.42 -7.27
CA PHE A 26 -1.91 -3.04 -8.18
C PHE A 26 -2.57 -4.07 -9.10
N THR A 27 -3.49 -4.87 -8.58
CA THR A 27 -4.23 -5.86 -9.39
C THR A 27 -5.09 -5.17 -10.44
N ASN A 28 -5.87 -4.16 -10.06
CA ASN A 28 -6.71 -3.41 -10.99
C ASN A 28 -5.87 -2.67 -12.06
N VAL A 29 -4.76 -2.04 -11.66
CA VAL A 29 -3.87 -1.36 -12.61
C VAL A 29 -3.21 -2.36 -13.55
N SER A 30 -2.73 -3.51 -13.04
CA SER A 30 -2.14 -4.56 -13.87
C SER A 30 -3.11 -5.11 -14.92
N GLN A 31 -4.39 -5.23 -14.58
CA GLN A 31 -5.42 -5.74 -15.48
C GLN A 31 -5.83 -4.71 -16.53
N ASN A 32 -5.84 -3.42 -16.17
CA ASN A 32 -6.31 -2.34 -17.04
C ASN A 32 -5.22 -1.77 -17.94
N ASP A 33 -4.02 -1.52 -17.40
CA ASP A 33 -2.86 -1.03 -18.13
C ASP A 33 -1.58 -1.41 -17.39
N SER A 34 -1.01 -2.56 -17.76
CA SER A 34 0.20 -3.11 -17.15
C SER A 34 1.45 -2.24 -17.37
N SER A 35 1.44 -1.32 -18.34
CA SER A 35 2.59 -0.45 -18.63
C SER A 35 2.88 0.53 -17.48
N LEU A 36 1.84 0.88 -16.71
CA LEU A 36 1.91 1.76 -15.54
C LEU A 36 2.61 1.11 -14.34
N LEU A 37 2.82 -0.22 -14.37
CA LEU A 37 3.51 -0.97 -13.31
C LEU A 37 5.01 -1.18 -13.61
N THR A 38 5.61 -0.33 -14.44
CA THR A 38 7.00 -0.44 -14.87
C THR A 38 7.98 -0.49 -13.68
N THR A 39 8.92 -1.43 -13.74
CA THR A 39 9.81 -1.88 -12.65
C THR A 39 10.80 -0.82 -12.13
N ALA A 40 10.72 0.44 -12.58
CA ALA A 40 11.82 1.39 -12.54
C ALA A 40 11.98 2.21 -11.24
N VAL A 41 11.15 2.02 -10.20
CA VAL A 41 11.24 2.88 -8.98
C VAL A 41 11.33 2.09 -7.66
N PHE A 42 11.30 0.76 -7.67
CA PHE A 42 11.46 -0.04 -6.44
C PHE A 42 12.90 -0.49 -6.15
N SER A 43 13.83 -0.27 -7.08
CA SER A 43 15.26 -0.61 -6.93
C SER A 43 16.07 0.44 -6.15
N GLN A 44 15.43 1.49 -5.62
CA GLN A 44 16.10 2.57 -4.87
C GLN A 44 16.09 2.39 -3.34
N PHE A 45 15.80 1.20 -2.84
CA PHE A 45 16.12 0.84 -1.46
C PHE A 45 17.41 0.03 -1.47
N PRO A 46 18.48 0.46 -0.77
CA PRO A 46 19.65 -0.38 -0.61
C PRO A 46 19.19 -1.68 0.06
N GLN A 47 19.31 -2.78 -0.65
CA GLN A 47 19.35 -4.10 -0.04
C GLN A 47 20.52 -4.06 0.94
N ASN A 48 20.24 -3.94 2.24
CA ASN A 48 21.18 -4.33 3.27
C ASN A 48 21.44 -5.83 3.08
N ARG A 49 22.42 -6.16 2.22
CA ARG A 49 22.99 -7.49 2.11
C ARG A 49 23.80 -7.70 3.38
N GLU A 50 23.17 -8.25 4.41
CA GLU A 50 23.93 -9.02 5.40
C GLU A 50 24.33 -10.34 4.73
N LEU A 51 25.50 -10.34 4.10
CA LEU A 51 26.27 -11.56 3.86
C LEU A 51 26.65 -12.11 5.23
N LYS A 52 25.97 -13.16 5.68
CA LYS A 52 26.56 -14.11 6.61
C LYS A 52 26.97 -15.33 5.79
N GLU A 53 28.26 -15.37 5.48
CA GLU A 53 28.95 -16.57 5.04
C GLU A 53 28.91 -17.63 6.16
N TYR A 54 29.00 -18.88 5.72
CA TYR A 54 28.86 -20.15 6.45
C TYR A 54 29.65 -20.26 7.76
#